data_AF-A0A6J3I3J0-F1
#
_entry.id   AF-A0A6J3I3J0-F1
#
_cell.length_a   1.000
_cell.length_b   1.000
_cell.length_c   1.000
_cell.angle_alpha   90.00
_cell.angle_beta   90.00
_cell.angle_gamma   90.00
#
_symmetry.space_group_name_H-M   'P 1'
#
loop_
_entity.id
_entity.type
_entity.pdbx_description
1 polymer ?
#
loop_
_entity_poly.entity_id
_entity_poly.type
_entity_poly.pdbx_seq_one_letter_code
_entity_poly.pdbx_strand_id
1 'polypeptide(L)'
;MFETMAIEIEQLLARLTGVNDKMAEYTNSAGVPSLNAALMHTLQRHRDILQDYTHEFHKTKANFMAIRERENLMGSVRKDIESYKSGSGVNNRRTELFLKEHDHLRNSDRLIEETISIAMATKENMTSQRGMLKSIHSKMNTLANRFPAVNSLIQRINLRKRRDSLILGGVIGICTILLLLYAFH
;
A
#
# COMPACT_ATOMS: atom_id res chain seq x y z
N MET A 1 -3.88 40.91 -9.89
CA MET A 1 -4.93 40.16 -9.15
C MET A 1 -4.55 39.90 -7.70
N PHE A 2 -3.38 39.34 -7.38
CA PHE A 2 -2.97 39.19 -5.97
C PHE A 2 -2.80 40.53 -5.24
N GLU A 3 -2.14 41.51 -5.86
CA GLU A 3 -1.92 42.84 -5.28
C GLU A 3 -3.22 43.57 -4.93
N THR A 4 -4.25 43.48 -5.79
CA THR A 4 -5.56 44.10 -5.53
C THR A 4 -6.26 43.45 -4.34
N MET A 5 -6.25 42.11 -4.25
CA MET A 5 -6.83 41.40 -3.11
C MET A 5 -6.06 41.66 -1.80
N ALA A 6 -4.73 41.79 -1.87
CA ALA A 6 -3.92 42.11 -0.69
C ALA A 6 -4.29 43.48 -0.11
N ILE A 7 -4.49 44.49 -0.97
CA ILE A 7 -4.93 45.83 -0.56
C ILE A 7 -6.32 45.79 0.10
N GLU A 8 -7.25 45.02 -0.47
CA GLU A 8 -8.59 44.85 0.12
C GLU A 8 -8.54 44.22 1.52
N ILE A 9 -7.70 43.19 1.72
CA ILE A 9 -7.54 42.54 3.03
C ILE A 9 -6.89 43.50 4.03
N GLU A 10 -5.88 44.28 3.62
CA GLU A 10 -5.26 45.30 4.47
C GLU A 10 -6.30 46.34 4.94
N GLN A 11 -7.19 46.78 4.05
CA GLN A 11 -8.28 47.69 4.40
C GLN A 11 -9.28 47.06 5.38
N LEU A 12 -9.61 45.77 5.21
CA LEU A 12 -10.50 45.05 6.13
C LEU A 12 -9.88 44.86 7.52
N LEU A 13 -8.59 44.55 7.61
CA LEU A 13 -7.86 44.46 8.87
C LEU A 13 -7.80 45.82 9.58
N ALA A 14 -7.58 46.91 8.83
CA ALA A 14 -7.61 48.26 9.38
C ALA A 14 -9.01 48.64 9.92
N ARG A 15 -10.09 48.25 9.22
CA ARG A 15 -11.46 48.44 9.70
C ARG A 15 -11.73 47.63 10.97
N LEU A 16 -11.30 46.37 11.02
CA LEU A 16 -11.47 45.51 12.20
C LEU A 16 -10.73 46.06 13.41
N THR A 17 -9.52 46.61 13.20
CA THR A 17 -8.76 47.34 14.23
C THR A 17 -9.60 48.50 14.78
N GLY A 18 -10.13 49.36 13.90
CA GLY A 18 -10.97 50.48 14.33
C GLY A 18 -12.27 50.07 15.04
N VAL A 19 -12.85 48.91 14.71
CA VAL A 19 -14.01 48.36 15.45
C VAL A 19 -13.59 47.88 16.84
N ASN A 20 -12.45 47.20 16.96
CA ASN A 20 -11.92 46.75 18.25
C ASN A 20 -11.56 47.94 19.16
N ASP A 21 -11.04 49.04 18.61
CA ASP A 21 -10.75 50.26 19.37
C ASP A 21 -12.03 50.91 19.91
N LYS A 22 -13.09 50.99 19.10
CA LYS A 22 -14.40 51.46 19.56
C LYS A 22 -14.99 50.56 20.64
N MET A 23 -14.83 49.24 20.49
CA MET A 23 -15.26 48.29 21.51
C MET A 23 -14.53 48.56 22.84
N ALA A 24 -13.23 48.86 22.79
CA ALA A 24 -12.45 49.24 23.97
C ALA A 24 -13.01 50.48 24.66
N GLU A 25 -13.33 51.52 23.89
CA GLU A 25 -13.94 52.75 24.41
C GLU A 25 -15.28 52.46 25.13
N TYR A 26 -16.16 51.67 24.52
CA TYR A 26 -17.43 51.28 25.13
C TYR A 26 -17.24 50.49 26.43
N THR A 27 -16.32 49.53 26.45
CA THR A 27 -16.08 48.73 27.66
C THR A 27 -15.57 49.56 28.86
N ASN A 28 -14.83 50.65 28.60
CA ASN A 28 -14.35 51.55 29.65
C ASN A 28 -15.43 52.52 30.16
N SER A 29 -16.47 52.80 29.36
CA SER A 29 -17.58 53.70 29.71
C SER A 29 -18.70 53.07 30.56
N ALA A 30 -18.82 51.73 30.55
CA ALA A 30 -19.93 51.02 31.20
C ALA A 30 -19.67 50.77 32.70
N GLY A 31 -20.20 51.63 33.57
CA GLY A 31 -20.01 51.62 35.03
C GLY A 31 -20.66 50.47 35.83
N VAL A 32 -20.84 49.28 35.25
CA VAL A 32 -21.42 48.10 35.95
C VAL A 32 -20.38 46.97 36.08
N PRO A 33 -19.92 46.63 37.31
CA PRO A 33 -18.75 45.76 37.52
C PRO A 33 -18.84 44.33 36.95
N SER A 34 -20.02 43.69 36.98
CA SER A 34 -20.17 42.29 36.52
C SER A 34 -20.26 42.16 35.01
N LEU A 35 -20.83 43.16 34.32
CA LEU A 35 -20.91 43.23 32.86
C LEU A 35 -19.51 43.47 32.25
N ASN A 36 -18.65 44.16 33.01
CA ASN A 36 -17.32 44.57 32.58
C ASN A 36 -16.39 43.37 32.32
N ALA A 37 -16.42 42.33 33.16
CA ALA A 37 -15.57 41.14 33.00
C ALA A 37 -15.85 40.34 31.71
N ALA A 38 -17.13 40.11 31.38
CA ALA A 38 -17.53 39.39 30.16
C ALA A 38 -17.22 40.20 28.89
N LEU A 39 -17.41 41.52 28.95
CA LEU A 39 -17.09 42.45 27.86
C LEU A 39 -15.56 42.53 27.62
N MET A 40 -14.76 42.61 28.69
CA MET A 40 -13.29 42.57 28.63
C MET A 40 -12.79 41.28 27.98
N HIS A 41 -13.33 40.13 28.36
CA HIS A 41 -12.94 38.84 27.78
C HIS A 41 -13.33 38.72 26.31
N THR A 42 -14.49 39.27 25.92
CA THR A 42 -14.94 39.32 24.53
C THR A 42 -14.02 40.21 23.69
N LEU A 43 -13.66 41.38 24.21
CA LEU A 43 -12.73 42.30 23.55
C LEU A 43 -11.34 41.70 23.39
N GLN A 44 -10.83 41.03 24.43
CA GLN A 44 -9.54 40.34 24.37
C GLN A 44 -9.54 39.30 23.25
N ARG A 45 -10.60 38.48 23.16
CA ARG A 45 -10.76 37.51 22.08
C ARG A 45 -10.78 38.17 20.69
N HIS A 46 -11.44 39.33 20.54
CA HIS A 46 -11.45 40.06 19.27
C HIS A 46 -10.07 40.62 18.89
N ARG A 47 -9.24 41.01 19.87
CA ARG A 47 -7.84 41.39 19.64
C ARG A 47 -6.99 40.19 19.21
N ASP A 48 -7.15 39.05 19.87
CA ASP A 48 -6.44 37.82 19.52
C ASP A 48 -6.78 37.39 18.08
N ILE A 49 -8.07 37.39 17.71
CA ILE A 49 -8.52 37.08 16.34
C ILE A 49 -7.93 38.06 15.30
N LEU A 50 -7.91 39.35 15.60
CA LEU A 50 -7.31 40.36 14.72
C LEU A 50 -5.81 40.11 14.52
N GLN A 51 -5.10 39.77 15.61
CA GLN A 51 -3.68 39.47 15.57
C GLN A 51 -3.42 38.22 14.71
N ASP A 52 -4.20 37.16 14.90
CA ASP A 52 -4.10 35.92 14.12
C ASP A 52 -4.33 36.17 12.62
N TYR A 53 -5.38 36.91 12.26
CA TYR A 53 -5.64 37.28 10.86
C TYR A 53 -4.54 38.14 10.26
N THR A 54 -3.99 39.07 11.03
CA THR A 54 -2.87 39.90 10.59
C THR A 54 -1.63 39.04 10.34
N HIS A 55 -1.32 38.12 11.24
CA HIS A 55 -0.18 37.23 11.10
C HIS A 55 -0.31 36.31 9.86
N GLU A 56 -1.45 35.64 9.71
CA GLU A 56 -1.70 34.73 8.60
C GLU A 56 -1.71 35.46 7.25
N PHE A 57 -2.21 36.69 7.20
CA PHE A 57 -2.13 37.53 6.00
C PHE A 57 -0.68 37.83 5.61
N HIS A 58 0.15 38.29 6.54
CA HIS A 58 1.56 38.61 6.27
C HIS A 58 2.35 37.37 5.84
N LYS A 59 2.12 36.23 6.50
CA LYS A 59 2.72 34.94 6.14
C LYS A 59 2.34 34.51 4.72
N THR A 60 1.07 34.62 4.36
CA THR A 60 0.58 34.30 3.01
C THR A 60 1.17 35.24 1.96
N LYS A 61 1.22 36.55 2.25
CA LYS A 61 1.83 37.56 1.39
C LYS A 61 3.31 37.30 1.16
N ALA A 62 4.07 36.99 2.21
CA ALA A 62 5.49 36.65 2.11
C ALA A 62 5.71 35.37 1.28
N ASN A 63 4.91 34.33 1.50
CA ASN A 63 5.00 33.09 0.73
C ASN A 63 4.72 33.32 -0.77
N PHE A 64 3.67 34.07 -1.10
CA PHE A 64 3.37 34.41 -2.49
C PHE A 64 4.52 35.17 -3.16
N MET A 65 5.09 36.16 -2.47
CA MET A 65 6.25 36.91 -2.98
C MET A 65 7.46 36.01 -3.21
N ALA A 66 7.76 35.10 -2.28
CA ALA A 66 8.87 34.15 -2.42
C ALA A 66 8.67 33.18 -3.60
N ILE A 67 7.44 32.69 -3.82
CA ILE A 67 7.12 31.83 -4.98
C ILE A 67 7.27 32.63 -6.28
N ARG A 68 6.77 33.86 -6.34
CA ARG A 68 6.88 34.73 -7.52
C ARG A 68 8.33 35.08 -7.83
N GLU A 69 9.15 35.37 -6.82
CA GLU A 69 10.58 35.61 -7.00
C GLU A 69 11.29 34.35 -7.51
N ARG A 70 10.99 33.19 -6.93
CA ARG A 70 11.49 31.90 -7.42
C ARG A 70 11.09 31.64 -8.87
N GLU A 71 9.86 31.95 -9.25
CA GLU A 71 9.39 31.79 -10.63
C GLU A 71 10.15 32.73 -11.58
N ASN A 72 10.37 33.99 -11.19
CA ASN A 72 11.17 34.93 -11.99
C ASN A 72 12.61 34.45 -12.17
N LEU A 73 13.24 33.92 -11.11
CA LEU A 73 14.58 33.35 -11.16
C LEU A 73 14.62 32.10 -12.06
N MET A 74 13.66 31.19 -11.92
CA MET A 74 13.57 29.97 -12.74
C MET A 74 13.23 30.27 -14.21
N GLY A 75 12.45 31.33 -14.47
CA GLY A 75 12.19 31.84 -15.80
C GLY A 75 13.47 32.32 -16.49
N SER A 76 14.35 33.03 -15.75
CA SER A 76 15.68 33.41 -16.23
C SER A 76 16.52 32.18 -16.53
N VAL A 77 16.62 31.23 -15.61
CA VAL A 77 17.41 30.00 -15.79
C VAL A 77 16.90 29.19 -16.98
N ARG A 78 15.58 29.05 -17.16
CA ARG A 78 15.01 28.32 -18.29
C ARG A 78 15.31 29.01 -19.62
N LYS A 79 15.25 30.35 -19.65
CA LYS A 79 15.61 31.15 -20.82
C LYS A 79 17.10 31.06 -21.13
N ASP A 80 17.96 31.03 -20.10
CA ASP A 80 19.40 30.89 -20.25
C ASP A 80 19.78 29.48 -20.72
N ILE A 81 19.12 28.43 -20.20
CA ILE A 81 19.25 27.05 -20.66
C ILE A 81 18.80 26.92 -22.12
N GLU A 82 17.65 27.49 -22.48
CA GLU A 82 17.15 27.48 -23.84
C GLU A 82 18.08 28.24 -24.79
N SER A 83 18.63 29.38 -24.35
CA SER A 83 19.61 30.18 -25.08
C SER A 83 20.95 29.44 -25.22
N TYR A 84 21.38 28.70 -24.20
CA TYR A 84 22.57 27.84 -24.28
C TYR A 84 22.34 26.67 -25.25
N LYS A 85 21.16 26.04 -25.20
CA LYS A 85 20.79 24.93 -26.08
C LYS A 85 20.61 25.36 -27.54
N SER A 86 20.15 26.59 -27.78
CA SER A 86 19.99 27.16 -29.13
C SER A 86 21.26 27.85 -29.66
N GLY A 87 22.11 28.39 -28.78
CA GLY A 87 23.40 28.99 -29.12
C GLY A 87 24.53 27.97 -29.33
N SER A 88 24.34 26.73 -28.88
CA SER A 88 25.32 25.67 -29.07
C SER A 88 25.17 25.01 -30.44
N GLY A 89 26.03 25.42 -31.38
CA GLY A 89 26.10 24.83 -32.72
C GLY A 89 26.22 23.30 -32.72
N VAL A 90 25.88 22.70 -33.86
CA VAL A 90 25.80 21.26 -34.23
C VAL A 90 26.67 20.27 -33.44
N ASN A 91 27.86 20.67 -32.98
CA ASN A 91 28.76 19.87 -32.14
C ASN A 91 28.21 19.55 -30.74
N ASN A 92 27.48 20.47 -30.08
CA ASN A 92 26.99 20.21 -28.72
C ASN A 92 25.76 19.29 -28.72
N ARG A 93 24.94 19.36 -29.77
CA ARG A 93 23.81 18.43 -29.97
C ARG A 93 24.28 16.98 -30.04
N ARG A 94 25.46 16.74 -30.65
CA ARG A 94 26.06 15.40 -30.74
C ARG A 94 26.55 14.93 -29.36
N THR A 95 27.21 15.80 -28.60
CA THR A 95 27.64 15.49 -27.23
C THR A 95 26.47 15.21 -26.29
N GLU A 96 25.40 16.00 -26.34
CA GLU A 96 24.16 15.73 -25.58
C GLU A 96 23.54 14.39 -25.94
N LEU A 97 23.58 14.02 -27.22
CA LEU A 97 23.05 12.74 -27.70
C LEU A 97 23.86 11.56 -27.13
N PHE A 98 25.19 11.67 -27.12
CA PHE A 98 26.07 10.66 -26.52
C PHE A 98 25.93 10.57 -24.99
N LEU A 99 25.75 11.69 -24.30
CA LEU A 99 25.50 11.69 -22.86
C LEU A 99 24.17 11.01 -22.52
N LYS A 100 23.13 11.32 -23.29
CA LYS A 100 21.83 10.67 -23.14
C LYS A 100 21.90 9.17 -23.45
N GLU A 101 22.65 8.79 -24.48
CA GLU A 101 22.89 7.39 -24.83
C GLU A 101 23.65 6.67 -23.72
N HIS A 102 24.66 7.30 -23.12
CA HIS A 102 25.36 6.78 -21.95
C HIS A 102 24.40 6.54 -20.78
N ASP A 103 23.54 7.50 -20.45
CA ASP A 103 22.56 7.33 -19.38
C ASP A 103 21.59 6.17 -19.66
N HIS A 104 21.16 6.01 -20.92
CA HIS A 104 20.35 4.87 -21.34
C HIS A 104 21.11 3.55 -21.22
N LEU A 105 22.39 3.50 -21.62
CA LEU A 105 23.25 2.31 -21.46
C LEU A 105 23.41 1.94 -19.99
N ARG A 106 23.68 2.91 -19.12
CA ARG A 106 23.81 2.66 -17.68
C ARG A 106 22.51 2.16 -17.05
N ASN A 107 21.38 2.71 -17.49
CA ASN A 107 20.08 2.24 -17.03
C ASN A 107 19.78 0.82 -17.57
N SER A 108 20.14 0.54 -18.82
CA SER A 108 20.02 -0.80 -19.41
C SER A 108 20.89 -1.83 -18.69
N ASP A 109 22.11 -1.47 -18.31
CA ASP A 109 23.04 -2.33 -17.59
C ASP A 109 22.45 -2.75 -16.23
N ARG A 110 21.88 -1.79 -15.49
CA ARG A 110 21.19 -2.08 -14.23
C ARG A 110 19.98 -3.01 -14.39
N LEU A 111 19.20 -2.82 -15.46
CA LEU A 111 18.07 -3.70 -15.77
C LEU A 111 18.54 -5.10 -16.14
N ILE A 112 19.67 -5.21 -16.87
CA ILE A 112 20.27 -6.50 -17.21
C ILE A 112 20.72 -7.21 -15.94
N GLU A 113 21.43 -6.55 -15.02
CA GLU A 113 21.82 -7.13 -13.73
C GLU A 113 20.61 -7.64 -12.94
N GLU A 114 19.51 -6.88 -12.91
CA GLU A 114 18.26 -7.30 -12.27
C GLU A 114 17.68 -8.56 -12.93
N THR A 115 17.62 -8.60 -14.27
CA THR A 115 17.13 -9.78 -14.99
C THR A 115 18.02 -11.02 -14.79
N ILE A 116 19.35 -10.83 -14.71
CA ILE A 116 20.30 -11.90 -14.40
C ILE A 116 20.03 -12.44 -12.99
N SER A 117 19.84 -11.56 -12.01
CA SER A 117 19.51 -11.95 -10.63
C SER A 117 18.22 -12.78 -10.57
N ILE A 118 17.15 -12.31 -11.23
CA ILE A 118 15.87 -13.04 -11.31
C ILE A 118 16.04 -14.39 -11.98
N ALA A 119 16.82 -14.46 -13.07
CA ALA A 119 17.08 -15.71 -13.79
C ALA A 119 17.88 -16.71 -12.92
N MET A 120 18.88 -16.24 -12.16
CA MET A 120 19.64 -17.06 -11.23
C MET A 120 18.77 -17.60 -10.10
N ALA A 121 17.96 -16.74 -9.47
CA ALA A 121 17.02 -17.15 -8.42
C ALA A 121 16.00 -18.17 -8.95
N THR A 122 15.50 -17.96 -10.17
CA THR A 122 14.59 -18.90 -10.83
C THR A 122 15.25 -20.25 -11.11
N LYS A 123 16.49 -20.25 -11.61
CA LYS A 123 17.28 -21.47 -11.84
C LYS A 123 17.50 -22.26 -10.55
N GLU A 124 17.85 -21.57 -9.46
CA GLU A 124 18.02 -22.20 -8.15
C GLU A 124 16.71 -22.82 -7.65
N ASN A 125 15.61 -22.06 -7.72
CA ASN A 125 14.27 -22.54 -7.35
C ASN A 125 13.84 -23.76 -8.17
N MET A 126 14.06 -23.76 -9.49
CA MET A 126 13.77 -24.91 -10.36
C MET A 126 14.62 -26.14 -10.02
N THR A 127 15.89 -25.93 -9.66
CA THR A 127 16.78 -27.03 -9.27
C THR A 127 16.32 -27.67 -7.95
N SER A 128 15.93 -26.84 -6.97
CA SER A 128 15.34 -27.30 -5.71
C SER A 128 14.01 -28.05 -5.95
N GLN A 129 13.11 -27.50 -6.78
CA GLN A 129 11.86 -28.16 -7.15
C GLN A 129 12.09 -29.50 -7.84
N ARG A 130 13.10 -29.62 -8.72
CA ARG A 130 13.47 -30.89 -9.35
C ARG A 130 13.85 -31.95 -8.32
N GLY A 131 14.60 -31.57 -7.27
CA GLY A 131 14.93 -32.46 -6.16
C GLY A 131 13.68 -32.94 -5.41
N MET A 132 12.77 -32.01 -5.11
CA MET A 132 11.49 -32.33 -4.47
C MET A 132 10.63 -33.27 -5.32
N LEU A 133 10.47 -32.99 -6.62
CA LEU A 133 9.72 -33.85 -7.55
C LEU A 133 10.33 -35.24 -7.66
N LYS A 134 11.67 -35.36 -7.67
CA LYS A 134 12.34 -36.67 -7.66
C LYS A 134 12.04 -37.44 -6.37
N SER A 135 11.99 -36.76 -5.23
CA SER A 135 11.62 -37.40 -3.95
C SER A 135 10.16 -37.86 -3.95
N ILE A 136 9.23 -37.06 -4.50
CA ILE A 136 7.82 -37.43 -4.68
C ILE A 136 7.71 -38.64 -5.60
N HIS A 137 8.38 -38.62 -6.75
CA HIS A 137 8.42 -39.74 -7.67
C HIS A 137 8.93 -41.03 -7.00
N SER A 138 10.00 -40.93 -6.20
CA SER A 138 10.51 -42.08 -5.46
C SER A 138 9.51 -42.60 -4.43
N LYS A 139 8.84 -41.72 -3.68
CA LYS A 139 7.79 -42.11 -2.72
C LYS A 139 6.59 -42.73 -3.43
N MET A 140 6.13 -42.14 -4.53
CA MET A 140 5.06 -42.67 -5.38
C MET A 140 5.38 -44.07 -5.88
N ASN A 141 6.60 -44.30 -6.37
CA ASN A 141 7.05 -45.61 -6.83
C ASN A 141 7.06 -46.64 -5.68
N THR A 142 7.51 -46.23 -4.48
CA THR A 142 7.43 -47.08 -3.28
C THR A 142 5.98 -47.41 -2.92
N LEU A 143 5.05 -46.45 -3.00
CA LEU A 143 3.62 -46.71 -2.79
C LEU A 143 3.05 -47.66 -3.85
N ALA A 144 3.37 -47.44 -5.12
CA ALA A 144 2.95 -48.30 -6.23
C ALA A 144 3.41 -49.75 -6.03
N ASN A 145 4.64 -49.97 -5.54
CA ASN A 145 5.14 -51.30 -5.22
C ASN A 145 4.48 -51.92 -3.97
N ARG A 146 3.98 -51.12 -3.03
CA ARG A 146 3.28 -51.59 -1.82
C ARG A 146 1.79 -51.87 -2.07
N PHE A 147 1.17 -51.20 -3.03
CA PHE A 147 -0.26 -51.35 -3.36
C PHE A 147 -0.68 -52.81 -3.68
N PRO A 148 0.06 -53.59 -4.50
CA PRO A 148 -0.24 -55.00 -4.75
C PRO A 148 -0.16 -55.86 -3.48
N ALA A 149 0.83 -55.59 -2.62
CA ALA A 149 0.99 -56.31 -1.36
C ALA A 149 -0.19 -56.03 -0.41
N VAL A 150 -0.62 -54.76 -0.29
CA VAL A 150 -1.80 -54.37 0.49
C VAL A 150 -3.07 -54.99 -0.08
N ASN A 151 -3.25 -54.99 -1.41
CA ASN A 151 -4.40 -55.63 -2.05
C ASN A 151 -4.43 -57.14 -1.79
N SER A 152 -3.27 -57.81 -1.82
CA SER A 152 -3.19 -59.25 -1.52
C SER A 152 -3.51 -59.57 -0.05
N LEU A 153 -3.14 -58.69 0.88
CA LEU A 153 -3.49 -58.79 2.30
C LEU A 153 -5.00 -58.60 2.50
N ILE A 154 -5.58 -57.59 1.86
CA ILE A 154 -7.04 -57.34 1.89
C ILE A 154 -7.81 -58.53 1.31
N GLN A 155 -7.36 -59.11 0.20
CA GLN A 155 -7.97 -60.31 -0.38
C GLN A 155 -7.89 -61.50 0.57
N ARG A 156 -6.73 -61.75 1.21
CA ARG A 156 -6.57 -62.84 2.20
C ARG A 156 -7.49 -62.66 3.42
N ILE A 157 -7.66 -61.44 3.91
CA ILE A 157 -8.58 -61.13 5.01
C ILE A 157 -10.04 -61.42 4.60
N ASN A 158 -10.45 -60.94 3.43
CA ASN A 158 -11.80 -61.18 2.91
C ASN A 158 -12.09 -62.67 2.68
N LEU A 159 -11.11 -63.45 2.20
CA LEU A 159 -11.26 -64.90 2.03
C LEU A 159 -11.45 -65.63 3.38
N ARG A 160 -10.68 -65.25 4.41
CA ARG A 160 -10.84 -65.83 5.76
C ARG A 160 -12.22 -65.51 6.33
N LYS A 161 -12.67 -64.25 6.23
CA LYS A 161 -14.00 -63.82 6.68
C LYS A 161 -15.13 -64.55 5.94
N ARG A 162 -14.98 -64.78 4.63
CA ARG A 162 -15.95 -65.53 3.82
C ARG A 162 -16.02 -67.00 4.23
N ARG A 163 -14.89 -67.64 4.50
CA ARG A 163 -14.84 -69.03 4.97
C ARG A 163 -15.53 -69.17 6.32
N ASP A 164 -15.23 -68.29 7.27
CA ASP A 164 -15.82 -68.34 8.61
C ASP A 164 -17.35 -68.12 8.55
N SER A 165 -17.82 -67.23 7.66
CA SER A 165 -19.27 -67.04 7.41
C SER A 165 -19.95 -68.24 6.75
N LEU A 166 -19.27 -68.96 5.84
CA LEU A 166 -19.79 -70.17 5.20
C LEU A 166 -19.93 -71.31 6.21
N ILE A 167 -18.92 -71.50 7.07
CA ILE A 167 -18.96 -72.52 8.13
C ILE A 167 -20.11 -72.23 9.10
N LEU A 168 -20.22 -70.98 9.57
CA LEU A 168 -21.29 -70.58 10.49
C LEU A 168 -22.69 -70.77 9.87
N GLY A 169 -22.88 -70.35 8.62
CA GLY A 169 -24.14 -70.54 7.90
C GLY A 169 -24.49 -72.02 7.69
N GLY A 170 -23.50 -72.86 7.39
CA GLY A 170 -23.69 -74.31 7.26
C GLY A 170 -24.13 -74.98 8.56
N VAL A 171 -23.51 -74.63 9.69
CA VAL A 171 -23.89 -75.17 11.02
C VAL A 171 -25.34 -74.78 11.36
N ILE A 172 -25.70 -73.51 11.17
CA ILE A 172 -27.07 -73.04 11.43
C ILE A 172 -28.08 -73.75 10.51
N GLY A 173 -27.76 -73.91 9.22
CA GLY A 173 -28.60 -74.63 8.26
C GLY A 173 -28.81 -76.10 8.62
N ILE A 174 -27.76 -76.81 9.03
CA ILE A 174 -27.86 -78.22 9.43
C ILE A 174 -28.67 -78.36 10.73
N CYS A 175 -28.40 -77.52 11.74
CA CYS A 175 -29.15 -77.55 12.99
C CYS A 175 -30.64 -77.27 12.79
N THR A 176 -31.00 -76.32 11.91
CA THR A 176 -32.40 -76.01 11.61
C THR A 176 -33.11 -77.15 10.86
N ILE A 177 -32.44 -77.82 9.92
CA ILE A 177 -32.99 -79.00 9.23
C ILE A 177 -33.22 -80.16 10.21
N LEU A 178 -32.27 -80.44 11.10
CA LEU A 178 -32.41 -81.50 12.09
C LEU A 178 -33.57 -81.23 13.07
N LEU A 179 -33.74 -79.98 13.51
CA LEU A 179 -34.88 -79.60 14.35
C LEU A 179 -36.21 -79.75 13.63
N LEU A 180 -36.28 -79.40 12.35
CA LEU A 180 -37.50 -79.61 11.55
C LEU A 180 -37.81 -81.09 11.35
N LEU A 181 -36.81 -81.92 11.05
CA LEU A 181 -37.01 -83.36 10.94
C LEU A 181 -37.50 -83.99 12.26
N TYR A 182 -36.94 -83.56 13.39
CA TYR A 182 -37.39 -84.00 14.71
C TYR A 182 -38.79 -83.48 15.08
N ALA A 183 -39.18 -82.29 14.60
CA ALA A 183 -40.53 -81.76 14.87
C ALA A 183 -41.61 -82.42 14.00
N PHE A 184 -41.25 -82.89 12.79
CA PHE A 184 -42.17 -83.53 11.84
C PHE A 184 -42.19 -85.07 11.91
N HIS A 185 -41.34 -85.69 12.74
CA HIS A 185 -41.34 -87.12 13.04
C HIS A 185 -41.63 -87.35 14.52
#